data_AF-A0A438IF79-F1
#
_entry.id   AF-A0A438IF79-F1
#
_cell.length_a   1.000
_cell.length_b   1.000
_cell.length_c   1.000
_cell.angle_alpha   90.00
_cell.angle_beta   90.00
_cell.angle_gamma   90.00
#
_symmetry.space_group_name_H-M   'P 1'
#
loop_
_entity.id
_entity.type
_entity.pdbx_description
1 polymer ?
#
loop_
_entity_poly.entity_id
_entity_poly.type
_entity_poly.pdbx_seq_one_letter_code
_entity_poly.pdbx_strand_id
1 'polypeptide(L)' 'MATIRNLKIKTSTCKRIIKEFHSYEKEVEREAAKTADMKEKGADPYDLKQQENVLAESRMMIPDCRKRLEAH' A
#
# COMPACT_ATOMS: atom_id res chain seq x y z
N MET A 1 21.26 25.09 16.44
CA MET A 1 21.34 23.60 16.42
C MET A 1 19.98 22.90 16.33
N ALA A 2 18.87 23.46 16.86
CA ALA A 2 17.53 22.83 16.79
C ALA A 2 17.05 22.54 15.35
N THR A 3 17.38 23.40 14.39
CA THR A 3 16.95 23.30 12.98
C THR A 3 17.49 22.05 12.27
N ILE A 4 18.77 21.70 12.46
CA ILE A 4 19.38 20.52 11.83
C ILE A 4 18.78 19.23 12.41
N ARG A 5 18.52 19.20 13.73
CA ARG A 5 17.86 18.05 14.37
C ARG A 5 16.45 17.86 13.82
N ASN A 6 15.66 18.92 13.71
CA ASN A 6 14.30 18.86 13.15
C ASN A 6 14.29 18.42 11.69
N LEU A 7 15.24 18.91 10.88
CA LEU A 7 15.40 18.48 9.50
C LEU A 7 15.68 16.98 9.41
N LYS A 8 16.62 16.46 10.20
CA LYS A 8 16.91 15.01 10.24
C LYS A 8 15.69 14.17 10.63
N ILE A 9 14.89 14.63 11.60
CA ILE A 9 13.66 13.95 12.02
C ILE A 9 12.65 13.92 10.88
N LYS A 10 12.34 15.08 10.28
CA LYS A 10 11.40 15.17 9.15
C LYS A 10 11.84 14.31 7.97
N THR A 11 13.12 14.37 7.58
CA THR A 11 13.67 13.52 6.51
C THR A 11 13.53 12.02 6.84
N SER A 12 13.78 11.60 8.09
CA SER A 12 13.60 10.21 8.50
C SER A 12 12.14 9.77 8.42
N THR A 13 11.21 10.64 8.82
CA THR A 13 9.77 10.41 8.72
C THR A 13 9.34 10.24 7.27
N CYS A 14 9.73 11.13 6.35
CA CYS A 14 9.42 10.98 4.93
C CYS A 14 9.97 9.67 4.35
N LYS A 15 11.22 9.31 4.69
CA LYS A 15 11.83 8.03 4.26
C LYS A 15 11.03 6.81 4.73
N ARG A 16 10.51 6.85 5.95
CA ARG A 16 9.67 5.77 6.49
C ARG A 16 8.36 5.65 5.73
N ILE A 17 7.68 6.77 5.50
CA ILE A 17 6.40 6.79 4.77
C ILE A 17 6.57 6.31 3.32
N ILE A 18 7.66 6.68 2.65
CA ILE A 18 7.97 6.18 1.29
C ILE A 18 8.16 4.65 1.30
N LYS A 19 8.87 4.10 2.28
CA LYS A 19 9.03 2.63 2.39
C LYS A 19 7.70 1.92 2.64
N GLU A 20 6.84 2.52 3.47
CA GLU A 20 5.50 2.02 3.76
C GLU A 20 4.62 2.04 2.49
N PHE A 21 4.64 3.15 1.75
CA PHE A 21 3.96 3.29 0.46
C PHE A 21 4.36 2.18 -0.51
N HIS A 22 5.66 1.95 -0.70
CA HIS A 22 6.14 0.87 -1.58
C HIS A 22 5.79 -0.53 -1.08
N SER A 23 5.65 -0.72 0.23
CA SER A 23 5.17 -1.99 0.79
C SER A 23 3.72 -2.26 0.37
N TYR A 24 2.87 -1.24 0.44
CA TYR A 24 1.46 -1.35 0.02
C TYR A 24 1.32 -1.48 -1.50
N GLU A 25 2.15 -0.80 -2.30
CA GLU A 25 2.17 -1.03 -3.76
C GLU A 25 2.46 -2.50 -4.09
N LYS A 26 3.48 -3.09 -3.45
CA LYS A 26 3.81 -4.51 -3.64
C LYS A 26 2.70 -5.45 -3.16
N GLU A 27 1.95 -5.06 -2.14
CA GLU A 27 0.80 -5.83 -1.68
C GLU A 27 -0.32 -5.80 -2.72
N VAL A 28 -0.66 -4.62 -3.24
CA VAL A 28 -1.63 -4.48 -4.33
C VAL A 28 -1.23 -5.31 -5.55
N GLU A 29 0.05 -5.31 -5.93
CA GLU A 29 0.55 -6.15 -7.03
C GLU A 29 0.35 -7.65 -6.77
N ARG A 30 0.70 -8.13 -5.56
CA ARG A 30 0.51 -9.55 -5.19
C ARG A 30 -0.95 -9.95 -5.19
N GLU A 31 -1.82 -9.15 -4.56
CA GLU A 31 -3.24 -9.46 -4.48
C GLU A 31 -3.90 -9.37 -5.86
N ALA A 32 -3.48 -8.44 -6.73
CA ALA A 32 -3.97 -8.34 -8.10
C ALA A 32 -3.57 -9.56 -8.95
N ALA A 33 -2.31 -10.01 -8.83
CA ALA A 33 -1.84 -11.22 -9.50
C ALA A 33 -2.62 -12.45 -9.02
N LYS A 34 -2.86 -12.57 -7.71
CA LYS A 34 -3.66 -13.65 -7.13
C LYS A 34 -5.12 -13.61 -7.61
N THR A 35 -5.77 -12.44 -7.65
CA THR A 35 -7.13 -12.31 -8.19
C THR A 35 -7.20 -12.72 -9.65
N ALA A 36 -6.22 -12.33 -10.47
CA ALA A 36 -6.14 -12.69 -11.88
C ALA A 36 -5.99 -14.21 -12.07
N ASP A 37 -5.08 -14.84 -11.32
CA ASP A 37 -4.86 -16.29 -11.33
C ASP A 37 -6.11 -17.06 -10.87
N MET A 38 -6.81 -16.61 -9.83
CA MET A 38 -8.08 -17.21 -9.39
C MET A 38 -9.15 -17.13 -10.48
N LYS A 39 -9.22 -15.99 -11.18
CA LYS A 39 -10.17 -15.81 -12.29
C LYS A 39 -9.84 -16.72 -13.47
N GLU A 40 -8.55 -16.86 -13.81
CA GLU A 40 -8.10 -17.74 -14.89
C GLU A 40 -8.37 -19.22 -14.58
N LYS A 41 -8.17 -19.64 -13.32
CA LYS A 41 -8.43 -21.00 -12.86
C LYS A 41 -9.92 -21.31 -12.67
N GLY A 42 -10.81 -20.34 -12.90
CA GLY A 42 -12.26 -20.53 -12.73
C GLY A 42 -12.65 -20.79 -11.28
N ALA A 43 -12.02 -20.09 -10.33
CA ALA A 43 -12.37 -20.17 -8.91
C ALA A 43 -13.87 -19.90 -8.68
N ASP A 44 -14.40 -20.47 -7.59
CA ASP A 44 -15.79 -20.25 -7.20
C ASP A 44 -16.11 -18.73 -7.06
N PRO A 45 -17.31 -18.27 -7.45
CA PRO A 45 -17.67 -16.86 -7.38
C PRO A 45 -17.55 -16.24 -5.99
N TYR A 46 -17.81 -16.99 -4.92
CA TYR A 46 -17.68 -16.51 -3.55
C TYR A 46 -16.21 -16.27 -3.18
N ASP A 47 -15.35 -17.23 -3.51
CA ASP A 47 -13.91 -17.13 -3.27
C ASP A 47 -13.28 -16.00 -4.08
N LEU A 48 -13.68 -15.86 -5.35
CA LEU A 48 -13.22 -14.74 -6.19
C LEU A 48 -13.68 -13.40 -5.60
N LYS A 49 -14.93 -13.31 -5.12
CA LYS A 49 -15.44 -12.08 -4.51
C LYS A 49 -14.70 -11.72 -3.23
N GLN A 50 -14.36 -12.72 -2.41
CA GLN A 50 -13.55 -12.51 -1.21
C GLN A 50 -12.17 -11.96 -1.58
N GLN A 51 -11.51 -12.54 -2.58
CA GLN A 51 -10.20 -12.07 -3.03
C GLN A 51 -10.25 -10.66 -3.65
N GLU A 52 -11.32 -10.30 -4.36
CA GLU A 52 -11.53 -8.93 -4.84
C GLU A 52 -11.65 -7.92 -3.69
N ASN A 53 -12.31 -8.29 -2.59
CA ASN A 53 -12.42 -7.44 -1.41
C ASN A 53 -11.04 -7.22 -0.76
N VAL A 54 -10.22 -8.27 -0.66
CA VAL A 54 -8.84 -8.16 -0.17
C VAL A 54 -8.02 -7.19 -1.04
N LEU A 55 -8.10 -7.34 -2.37
CA LEU A 55 -7.43 -6.41 -3.29
C LEU A 55 -7.92 -4.96 -3.14
N ALA A 56 -9.22 -4.77 -2.92
CA ALA A 56 -9.78 -3.44 -2.69
C ALA A 56 -9.27 -2.83 -1.38
N GLU A 57 -9.20 -3.60 -0.30
CA GLU A 57 -8.65 -3.17 0.99
C GLU A 57 -7.18 -2.78 0.88
N SER A 58 -6.33 -3.59 0.21
CA SER A 58 -4.93 -3.24 -0.01
C SER A 58 -4.78 -1.94 -0.82
N ARG A 59 -5.66 -1.68 -1.80
CA ARG A 59 -5.65 -0.42 -2.57
C ARG A 59 -6.03 0.80 -1.74
N MET A 60 -6.89 0.65 -0.73
CA MET A 60 -7.30 1.76 0.14
C MET A 60 -6.17 2.29 1.04
N MET A 61 -5.08 1.55 1.21
CA MET A 61 -3.92 1.96 2.03
C MET A 61 -3.02 2.99 1.33
N ILE A 62 -2.99 2.98 0.00
CA ILE A 62 -2.09 3.83 -0.81
C ILE A 62 -2.41 5.33 -0.68
N PRO A 63 -3.68 5.79 -0.76
CA PRO A 63 -4.02 7.20 -0.62
C PRO A 63 -3.64 7.81 0.74
N ASP A 64 -3.78 7.04 1.83
CA ASP A 64 -3.41 7.52 3.17
C ASP A 64 -1.90 7.79 3.29
N CYS A 65 -1.07 6.89 2.74
CA CYS A 65 0.38 7.09 2.70
C CYS A 65 0.77 8.35 1.92
N ARG A 66 0.11 8.64 0.79
CA ARG A 66 0.35 9.86 0.01
C ARG A 66 -0.02 11.12 0.81
N LYS A 67 -1.21 11.13 1.42
CA LYS A 67 -1.63 12.25 2.29
C LYS A 67 -0.66 12.49 3.44
N ARG A 68 -0.19 11.43 4.11
CA ARG A 68 0.81 11.53 5.19
C ARG A 68 2.16 12.05 4.69
N LEU A 69 2.57 11.69 3.48
CA LEU A 69 3.82 12.17 2.89
C LEU A 69 3.75 13.65 2.53
N GLU A 70 2.63 14.09 1.96
CA GLU A 70 2.39 15.48 1.54
C GLU A 70 2.23 16.44 2.74
N ALA A 71 1.84 15.94 3.91
CA ALA A 71 1.63 16.73 5.13
C ALA A 71 2.92 17.12 5.88
N HIS A 72 4.11 16.67 5.43
CA HIS A 72 5.38 16.83 6.17
C HIS A 72 6.37 17.83 5.58
#